data_AF-A0A7X0RF49-F1
#
_entry.id   AF-A0A7X0RF49-F1
#
_cell.length_a   1.000
_cell.length_b   1.000
_cell.length_c   1.000
_cell.angle_alpha   90.00
_cell.angle_beta   90.00
_cell.angle_gamma   90.00
#
_symmetry.space_group_name_H-M   'P 1'
#
loop_
_entity.id
_entity.type
_entity.pdbx_description
1 polymer ?
#
loop_
_entity_poly.entity_id
_entity_poly.type
_entity_poly.pdbx_seq_one_letter_code
_entity_poly.pdbx_strand_id
1 'polypeptide(L)'
;MSESETPAAWHLMGAYLNQDWSDDFEDEWAAVDAFVAESPSIAPLLPAEIDSVLASVTSEGGLEAWITEQGASYRPVPGATYRAFLETVSERVRRATLHG
;
A
#
# COMPACT_ATOMS: atom_id res chain seq x y z
N MET A 1 -6.90 2.14 -12.61
CA MET A 1 -6.25 3.46 -12.37
C MET A 1 -4.84 3.31 -12.87
N SER A 2 -4.28 4.29 -13.58
CA SER A 2 -2.93 4.16 -14.14
C SER A 2 -1.85 4.49 -13.11
N GLU A 3 -0.62 4.03 -13.32
CA GLU A 3 0.58 4.38 -12.53
C GLU A 3 0.68 5.90 -12.26
N SER A 4 0.27 6.72 -13.24
CA SER A 4 0.25 8.18 -13.11
C SER A 4 -0.83 8.74 -12.16
N GLU A 5 -1.92 7.99 -11.91
CA GLU A 5 -3.03 8.39 -11.05
C GLU A 5 -2.80 8.02 -9.58
N THR A 6 -1.99 7.00 -9.33
CA THR A 6 -1.62 6.54 -7.98
C THR A 6 -0.14 6.19 -7.89
N PRO A 7 0.74 7.19 -8.05
CA PRO A 7 2.18 6.97 -8.07
C PRO A 7 2.71 6.38 -6.77
N ALA A 8 2.14 6.74 -5.60
CA ALA A 8 2.62 6.23 -4.33
C ALA A 8 2.19 4.78 -4.10
N ALA A 9 0.95 4.43 -4.41
CA ALA A 9 0.47 3.06 -4.34
C ALA A 9 1.20 2.17 -5.35
N TRP A 10 1.39 2.62 -6.59
CA TRP A 10 2.16 1.89 -7.60
C TRP A 10 3.58 1.56 -7.11
N HIS A 11 4.25 2.53 -6.49
CA HIS A 11 5.59 2.33 -5.97
C HIS A 11 5.63 1.40 -4.75
N LEU A 12 4.78 1.62 -3.73
CA LEU A 12 4.71 0.73 -2.58
C LEU A 12 4.41 -0.72 -3.02
N MET A 13 3.37 -0.89 -3.83
CA MET A 13 2.90 -2.21 -4.23
C MET A 13 3.88 -2.91 -5.17
N GLY A 14 4.40 -2.21 -6.17
CA GLY A 14 5.28 -2.79 -7.19
C GLY A 14 6.75 -2.91 -6.79
N ALA A 15 7.27 -2.05 -5.91
CA ALA A 15 8.67 -2.09 -5.50
C ALA A 15 8.89 -2.79 -4.16
N TYR A 16 8.02 -2.55 -3.18
CA TYR A 16 8.21 -3.04 -1.80
C TYR A 16 7.35 -4.26 -1.46
N LEU A 17 6.18 -4.42 -2.10
CA LEU A 17 5.30 -5.59 -1.92
C LEU A 17 5.24 -6.48 -3.18
N ASN A 18 6.35 -6.53 -3.92
CA ASN A 18 6.53 -7.32 -5.15
C ASN A 18 6.50 -8.85 -4.87
N GLN A 19 6.70 -9.72 -5.86
CA GLN A 19 6.65 -11.18 -5.66
C GLN A 19 7.60 -11.75 -4.59
N ASP A 20 8.77 -11.14 -4.46
CA ASP A 20 9.86 -11.59 -3.59
C ASP A 20 9.92 -10.80 -2.28
N TRP A 21 8.89 -10.00 -1.98
CA TRP A 21 8.89 -9.10 -0.81
C TRP A 21 9.22 -9.80 0.51
N SER A 22 8.79 -11.05 0.68
CA SER A 22 9.03 -11.84 1.88
C SER A 22 10.47 -12.33 2.05
N ASP A 23 11.28 -12.26 1.00
CA ASP A 23 12.72 -12.54 1.07
C ASP A 23 13.50 -11.30 1.54
N ASP A 24 12.98 -10.10 1.25
CA ASP A 24 13.61 -8.81 1.58
C ASP A 24 13.12 -8.24 2.93
N PHE A 25 11.89 -8.55 3.33
CA PHE A 25 11.23 -7.99 4.51
C PHE A 25 10.69 -9.07 5.45
N GLU A 26 10.82 -8.85 6.76
CA GLU A 26 10.33 -9.77 7.80
C GLU A 26 8.80 -9.93 7.76
N ASP A 27 8.10 -8.82 7.53
CA ASP A 27 6.64 -8.74 7.40
C ASP A 27 6.24 -7.59 6.47
N GLU A 28 4.94 -7.50 6.17
CA GLU A 28 4.41 -6.46 5.29
C GLU A 28 4.60 -5.05 5.86
N TRP A 29 4.76 -4.92 7.18
CA TRP A 29 4.94 -3.63 7.84
C TRP A 29 6.37 -3.12 7.71
N ALA A 30 7.37 -4.01 7.72
CA ALA A 30 8.75 -3.68 7.42
C ALA A 30 8.89 -3.15 5.97
N ALA A 31 8.15 -3.72 5.01
CA ALA A 31 8.09 -3.21 3.64
C ALA A 31 7.47 -1.80 3.57
N VAL A 32 6.38 -1.56 4.31
CA VAL A 32 5.73 -0.24 4.40
C VAL A 32 6.66 0.79 5.07
N ASP A 33 7.38 0.41 6.12
CA ASP A 33 8.34 1.29 6.80
C ASP A 33 9.51 1.64 5.89
N ALA A 34 10.05 0.68 5.13
CA ALA A 34 11.10 0.92 4.15
C ALA A 34 10.64 1.91 3.07
N PHE A 35 9.41 1.73 2.54
CA PHE A 35 8.81 2.67 1.60
C PHE A 35 8.77 4.10 2.14
N VAL A 36 8.33 4.29 3.39
CA VAL A 36 8.28 5.62 4.01
C VAL A 36 9.67 6.22 4.17
N ALA A 37 10.65 5.42 4.60
CA ALA A 37 12.01 5.88 4.87
C ALA A 37 12.78 6.22 3.59
N GLU A 38 12.62 5.42 2.54
CA GLU A 38 13.42 5.50 1.31
C GLU A 38 12.75 6.33 0.22
N SER A 39 11.42 6.48 0.26
CA SER A 39 10.64 7.26 -0.71
C SER A 39 9.92 8.47 -0.07
N PRO A 40 10.62 9.34 0.69
CA PRO A 40 9.98 10.42 1.45
C PRO A 40 9.29 11.49 0.59
N SER A 41 9.66 11.60 -0.70
CA SER A 41 9.02 12.53 -1.63
C SER A 41 7.64 12.07 -2.12
N ILE A 42 7.34 10.77 -2.06
CA ILE A 42 6.11 10.21 -2.62
C ILE A 42 5.22 9.61 -1.53
N ALA A 43 5.80 9.10 -0.44
CA ALA A 43 5.07 8.50 0.67
C ALA A 43 3.91 9.38 1.19
N PRO A 44 4.04 10.72 1.31
CA PRO A 44 2.93 11.58 1.75
C PRO A 44 1.68 11.56 0.85
N LEU A 45 1.79 11.10 -0.41
CA LEU A 45 0.65 11.01 -1.34
C LEU A 45 -0.21 9.77 -1.07
N LEU A 46 0.38 8.70 -0.54
CA LEU A 46 -0.27 7.39 -0.41
C LEU A 46 -1.59 7.44 0.37
N PRO A 47 -1.72 8.16 1.51
CA PRO A 47 -2.97 8.17 2.25
C PRO A 47 -4.17 8.67 1.43
N ALA A 48 -3.97 9.71 0.61
CA ALA A 48 -5.04 10.27 -0.23
C ALA A 48 -5.42 9.32 -1.37
N GLU A 49 -4.45 8.61 -1.95
CA GLU A 49 -4.69 7.58 -2.96
C GLU A 49 -5.50 6.41 -2.38
N ILE A 50 -5.15 5.98 -1.16
CA ILE A 50 -5.88 4.93 -0.44
C ILE A 50 -7.31 5.38 -0.11
N ASP A 51 -7.50 6.60 0.39
CA ASP A 51 -8.84 7.11 0.71
C ASP A 51 -9.74 7.13 -0.54
N SER A 52 -9.19 7.50 -1.70
CA SER A 52 -9.89 7.51 -2.98
C SER A 52 -10.35 6.12 -3.43
N VAL A 53 -9.49 5.11 -3.34
CA VAL A 53 -9.87 3.74 -3.71
C VAL A 53 -10.85 3.15 -2.70
N LEU A 54 -10.67 3.39 -1.40
CA LEU A 54 -11.57 2.87 -0.37
C LEU A 54 -12.99 3.47 -0.46
N ALA A 55 -13.12 4.69 -0.97
CA ALA A 55 -14.40 5.34 -1.23
C ALA A 55 -15.10 4.84 -2.50
N SER A 56 -14.35 4.38 -3.50
CA SER A 56 -14.88 3.95 -4.81
C SER A 56 -15.09 2.43 -4.92
N VAL A 57 -14.25 1.64 -4.27
CA VAL A 57 -14.28 0.17 -4.31
C VAL A 57 -14.81 -0.35 -2.99
N THR A 58 -15.96 -1.02 -3.01
CA THR A 58 -16.68 -1.48 -1.81
C THR A 58 -16.47 -2.95 -1.48
N SER A 59 -15.98 -3.75 -2.44
CA SER A 59 -15.81 -5.20 -2.28
C SER A 59 -14.34 -5.60 -2.08
N GLU A 60 -14.11 -6.65 -1.29
CA GLU A 60 -12.77 -7.19 -1.06
C GLU A 60 -12.10 -7.69 -2.34
N GLY A 61 -12.84 -8.39 -3.21
CA GLY A 61 -12.30 -8.81 -4.51
C GLY A 61 -11.96 -7.65 -5.44
N GLY A 62 -12.64 -6.51 -5.31
CA GLY A 62 -12.29 -5.29 -6.04
C GLY A 62 -11.00 -4.67 -5.52
N LEU A 63 -10.81 -4.67 -4.19
CA LEU A 63 -9.57 -4.19 -3.57
C LEU A 63 -8.38 -5.11 -3.88
N GLU A 64 -8.60 -6.42 -3.88
CA GLU A 64 -7.61 -7.42 -4.32
C GLU A 64 -7.15 -7.15 -5.76
N ALA A 65 -8.11 -6.97 -6.68
CA ALA A 65 -7.81 -6.69 -8.07
C ALA A 65 -7.03 -5.38 -8.23
N TRP A 66 -7.41 -4.33 -7.49
CA TRP A 66 -6.69 -3.06 -7.49
C TRP A 66 -5.27 -3.22 -6.97
N ILE A 67 -5.05 -3.81 -5.80
CA ILE A 67 -3.70 -4.02 -5.23
C ILE A 67 -2.82 -4.82 -6.19
N THR A 68 -3.37 -5.86 -6.82
CA THR A 68 -2.64 -6.68 -7.79
C THR A 68 -2.31 -5.89 -9.06
N GLU A 69 -3.22 -5.03 -9.55
CA GLU A 69 -2.99 -4.16 -10.70
C GLU A 69 -1.81 -3.19 -10.45
N GLN A 70 -1.62 -2.74 -9.20
CA GLN A 70 -0.48 -1.90 -8.79
C GLN A 70 0.84 -2.68 -8.68
N GLY A 71 0.85 -4.01 -8.88
CA GLY A 71 2.04 -4.85 -8.86
C GLY A 71 2.31 -5.61 -7.56
N ALA A 72 1.44 -5.49 -6.55
CA ALA A 72 1.65 -6.21 -5.30
C ALA A 72 1.33 -7.71 -5.42
N SER A 73 2.14 -8.51 -4.72
CA SER A 73 1.91 -9.95 -4.49
C SER A 73 1.52 -10.26 -3.04
N TYR A 74 1.30 -9.24 -2.22
CA TYR A 74 0.80 -9.38 -0.85
C TYR A 74 -0.61 -9.99 -0.80
N ARG A 75 -0.83 -10.86 0.19
CA ARG A 75 -2.15 -11.39 0.55
C ARG A 75 -2.35 -11.33 2.06
N PRO A 76 -3.49 -10.81 2.54
CA PRO A 76 -3.83 -10.82 3.95
C PRO A 76 -3.85 -12.23 4.53
N VAL A 77 -3.42 -12.36 5.78
CA VAL A 77 -3.54 -13.60 6.56
C VAL A 77 -5.02 -14.00 6.74
N PRO A 78 -5.33 -15.29 6.97
CA PRO A 78 -6.71 -15.74 7.15
C PRO A 78 -7.44 -14.94 8.24
N GLY A 79 -8.58 -14.34 7.89
CA GLY A 79 -9.39 -13.50 8.79
C GLY A 79 -9.10 -12.00 8.72
N ALA A 80 -8.03 -11.58 8.04
CA ALA A 80 -7.77 -10.19 7.68
C ALA A 80 -8.41 -9.84 6.33
N THR A 81 -8.56 -8.54 6.06
CA THR A 81 -9.16 -8.00 4.83
C THR A 81 -8.21 -7.03 4.14
N TYR A 82 -8.33 -6.90 2.81
CA TYR A 82 -7.57 -5.91 2.04
C TYR A 82 -7.94 -4.49 2.47
N ARG A 83 -9.21 -4.26 2.81
CA ARG A 83 -9.64 -2.97 3.37
C ARG A 83 -8.90 -2.63 4.66
N ALA A 84 -8.89 -3.53 5.63
CA ALA A 84 -8.23 -3.28 6.92
C ALA A 84 -6.72 -3.08 6.75
N PHE A 85 -6.10 -3.82 5.81
CA PHE A 85 -4.71 -3.62 5.43
C PHE A 85 -4.48 -2.19 4.90
N LEU A 86 -5.23 -1.76 3.88
CA LEU A 86 -5.11 -0.43 3.29
C LEU A 86 -5.37 0.70 4.29
N GLU A 87 -6.39 0.56 5.14
CA GLU A 87 -6.67 1.52 6.22
C GLU A 87 -5.49 1.65 7.19
N THR A 88 -4.87 0.51 7.55
CA THR A 88 -3.71 0.49 8.44
C THR A 88 -2.47 1.09 7.78
N VAL A 89 -2.22 0.79 6.50
CA VAL A 89 -1.15 1.42 5.70
C VAL A 89 -1.33 2.94 5.66
N SER A 90 -2.54 3.41 5.33
CA SER A 90 -2.85 4.84 5.26
C SER A 90 -2.57 5.54 6.59
N GLU A 91 -3.04 4.97 7.70
CA GLU A 91 -2.80 5.52 9.04
C GLU A 91 -1.32 5.54 9.42
N ARG A 92 -0.59 4.44 9.13
CA ARG A 92 0.84 4.33 9.42
C ARG A 92 1.65 5.38 8.67
N VAL A 93 1.37 5.56 7.37
CA VAL A 93 2.06 6.55 6.53
C VAL A 93 1.70 7.98 6.93
N ARG A 94 0.45 8.28 7.29
CA ARG A 94 0.07 9.60 7.83
C ARG A 94 0.90 9.95 9.06
N ARG A 95 1.00 9.04 10.03
CA ARG A 95 1.76 9.27 11.28
C ARG A 95 3.23 9.54 11.01
N ALA A 96 3.82 8.82 10.06
CA ALA A 96 5.23 8.93 9.75
C ALA A 96 5.57 10.20 8.94
N THR A 97 4.66 10.67 8.09
CA THR A 97 4.90 11.83 7.21
C THR A 97 4.48 13.17 7.81
N LEU A 98 3.65 13.19 8.86
CA LEU A 98 3.26 14.41 9.59
C LEU A 98 4.38 15.07 10.40
N HIS A 99 5.52 14.39 10.60
CA HIS A 99 6.67 14.89 11.38
C HIS A 99 7.92 15.16 10.52
N GLY A 100 7.79 15.16 9.19
CA GLY A 100 8.87 15.44 8.23
C GLY A 100 9.04 16.91 7.89
#